data_AF-A0A6I5YIP2-F1
#
_entry.id   AF-A0A6I5YIP2-F1
#
_cell.length_a   1.000
_cell.length_b   1.000
_cell.length_c   1.000
_cell.angle_alpha   90.00
_cell.angle_beta   90.00
_cell.angle_gamma   90.00
#
_symmetry.space_group_name_H-M   'P 1'
#
loop_
_entity.id
_entity.type
_entity.pdbx_description
1 polymer ?
#
loop_
_entity_poly.entity_id
_entity_poly.type
_entity_poly.pdbx_seq_one_letter_code
_entity_poly.pdbx_strand_id
1 'polypeptide(L)'
;MNTPAMASRLMLDFMTMDVCVDAHDQIQRNLIPGDSRCNRRRDIGADETPPYNLHNYGYPGTPCGSLGTIDKTNMPVIRNGVTRIVSTTVRRPGCSARTKSADLAGDATAQDGASIQWADDGYGFIMGSYSPVSLSAFQSSLCRDNPRSSRRFFRSWVIAPSPLPVVGSGGVGMFDGAMAKGASRTMMDNCPTRFRRALTAWTVQPFLFKSDRRLIAVISSHFAQGTPDGLSPGQSMQMERTYWTSEFGISRWEKWTREDYARKDGKDVATTARLLVQRGRCSAPNITSVTYSTGLRESGAPDSDSYVRILTNPKTGERHRWLMTLCEDYSNARIDTPDNRRVPPSALASDLYWAQ
;
A
#
# COMPACT_ATOMS: atom_id res chain seq x y z
N MET A 1 -19.88 11.59 18.05
CA MET A 1 -18.66 11.54 17.22
C MET A 1 -17.50 11.21 18.13
N ASN A 2 -16.94 10.00 18.05
CA ASN A 2 -15.75 9.67 18.82
C ASN A 2 -14.54 10.21 18.06
N THR A 3 -13.97 11.29 18.56
CA THR A 3 -12.68 11.80 18.09
C THR A 3 -11.65 10.69 18.26
N PRO A 4 -10.87 10.32 17.21
CA PRO A 4 -9.78 9.37 17.38
C PRO A 4 -8.84 9.88 18.47
N ALA A 5 -8.39 9.00 19.37
CA ALA A 5 -7.36 9.35 20.35
C ALA A 5 -6.14 9.95 19.63
N MET A 6 -5.39 10.86 20.28
CA MET A 6 -4.21 11.48 19.64
C MET A 6 -3.22 10.45 19.06
N ALA A 7 -3.11 9.27 19.68
CA ALA A 7 -2.27 8.16 19.21
C ALA A 7 -2.73 7.57 17.85
N SER A 8 -4.04 7.44 17.62
CA SER A 8 -4.57 6.98 16.32
C SER A 8 -4.49 8.03 15.23
N ARG A 9 -4.37 9.32 15.58
CA ARG A 9 -4.14 10.40 14.61
C ARG A 9 -2.81 10.27 13.87
N LEU A 10 -1.73 9.83 14.54
CA LEU A 10 -0.42 9.73 13.90
C LEU A 10 -0.37 8.65 12.80
N MET A 11 -1.06 7.53 12.97
CA MET A 11 -1.15 6.53 11.91
C MET A 11 -2.04 7.01 10.76
N LEU A 12 -3.12 7.75 11.06
CA LEU A 12 -4.01 8.32 10.03
C LEU A 12 -3.29 9.37 9.15
N ASP A 13 -2.40 10.17 9.74
CA ASP A 13 -1.51 11.11 9.03
C ASP A 13 -0.64 10.39 7.99
N PHE A 14 -0.12 9.19 8.30
CA PHE A 14 0.62 8.36 7.34
C PHE A 14 -0.26 7.65 6.30
N MET A 15 -1.58 7.64 6.47
CA MET A 15 -2.52 7.07 5.50
C MET A 15 -3.09 8.12 4.56
N THR A 16 -3.19 9.36 5.03
CA THR A 16 -3.79 10.50 4.32
C THR A 16 -2.69 11.27 3.59
N MET A 17 -3.01 11.84 2.43
CA MET A 17 -2.08 12.77 1.78
C MET A 17 -2.19 14.16 2.39
N ASP A 18 -1.08 14.86 2.44
CA ASP A 18 -1.02 16.22 2.95
C ASP A 18 -1.30 17.27 1.89
N VAL A 19 -1.56 18.48 2.36
CA VAL A 19 -1.54 19.70 1.56
C VAL A 19 -0.66 20.75 2.21
N CYS A 20 0.06 21.51 1.39
CA CYS A 20 0.75 22.71 1.86
C CYS A 20 -0.29 23.81 2.10
N VAL A 21 -0.18 24.50 3.22
CA VAL A 21 -1.13 25.57 3.59
C VAL A 21 -0.40 26.86 3.99
N ASP A 22 -1.08 27.99 3.80
CA ASP A 22 -0.59 29.29 4.25
C ASP A 22 -0.86 29.53 5.75
N ALA A 23 -0.60 30.75 6.22
CA ALA A 23 -0.85 31.13 7.61
C ALA A 23 -2.35 31.04 8.01
N HIS A 24 -3.26 31.20 7.04
CA HIS A 24 -4.72 31.16 7.20
C HIS A 24 -5.33 29.78 6.89
N ASP A 25 -4.49 28.74 6.83
CA ASP A 25 -4.89 27.36 6.54
C ASP A 25 -5.47 27.14 5.12
N GLN A 26 -5.17 28.06 4.19
CA GLN A 26 -5.59 27.94 2.79
C GLN A 26 -4.59 27.08 2.00
N ILE A 27 -5.11 26.16 1.17
CA ILE A 27 -4.30 25.27 0.35
C ILE A 27 -3.49 26.07 -0.68
N GLN A 28 -2.16 25.88 -0.66
CA GLN A 28 -1.24 26.44 -1.64
C GLN A 28 -1.11 25.50 -2.85
N ARG A 29 -1.87 25.80 -3.91
CA ARG A 29 -2.06 24.92 -5.08
C ARG A 29 -0.81 24.64 -5.93
N ASN A 30 0.25 25.40 -5.75
CA ASN A 30 1.50 25.31 -6.52
C ASN A 30 2.65 24.65 -5.73
N LEU A 31 2.38 24.10 -4.55
CA LEU A 31 3.35 23.43 -3.70
C LEU A 31 2.96 21.96 -3.45
N ILE A 32 3.99 21.14 -3.21
CA ILE A 32 3.85 19.72 -2.86
C ILE A 32 4.50 19.48 -1.49
N PRO A 33 3.86 18.72 -0.58
CA PRO A 33 4.49 18.31 0.68
C PRO A 33 5.86 17.64 0.45
N GLY A 34 6.82 17.99 1.31
CA GLY A 34 8.21 17.58 1.18
C GLY A 34 9.09 18.49 0.30
N ASP A 35 8.52 19.48 -0.40
CA ASP A 35 9.29 20.53 -1.05
C ASP A 35 9.76 21.60 -0.03
N SER A 36 10.95 22.18 -0.23
CA SER A 36 11.53 23.17 0.69
C SER A 36 10.70 24.45 0.88
N ARG A 37 9.76 24.73 -0.02
CA ARG A 37 8.84 25.87 0.07
C ARG A 37 7.59 25.56 0.91
N CYS A 38 7.30 24.29 1.18
CA CYS A 38 6.14 23.85 1.93
C CYS A 38 6.45 23.86 3.44
N ASN A 39 6.40 25.06 4.03
CA ASN A 39 6.80 25.25 5.44
C ASN A 39 5.72 24.84 6.45
N ARG A 40 4.46 24.74 6.02
CA ARG A 40 3.32 24.28 6.82
C ARG A 40 2.47 23.35 5.98
N ARG A 41 2.08 22.23 6.60
CA ARG A 41 1.25 21.19 5.99
C ARG A 41 0.22 20.68 6.99
N ARG A 42 -0.81 20.02 6.46
CA ARG A 42 -1.80 19.25 7.21
C ARG A 42 -2.43 18.19 6.31
N ASP A 43 -3.08 17.21 6.94
CA ASP A 43 -3.97 16.28 6.26
C ASP A 43 -4.97 17.03 5.38
N ILE A 44 -5.20 16.49 4.19
CA ILE A 44 -6.31 16.93 3.33
C ILE A 44 -7.66 16.52 3.92
N GLY A 45 -8.64 17.42 3.84
CA GLY A 45 -10.02 17.18 4.24
C GLY A 45 -10.80 16.33 3.24
N ALA A 46 -11.90 15.73 3.69
CA ALA A 46 -12.68 14.77 2.90
C ALA A 46 -13.35 15.38 1.66
N ASP A 47 -13.70 16.66 1.74
CA ASP A 47 -14.37 17.41 0.68
C ASP A 47 -13.41 18.35 -0.08
N GLU A 48 -12.11 18.31 0.26
CA GLU A 48 -11.11 19.14 -0.38
C GLU A 48 -10.62 18.52 -1.70
N THR A 49 -10.20 19.38 -2.63
CA THR A 49 -9.65 18.97 -3.92
C THR A 49 -8.13 18.93 -3.83
N PRO A 50 -7.47 17.76 -3.98
CA PRO A 50 -6.01 17.66 -3.97
C PRO A 50 -5.35 18.66 -4.93
N PRO A 51 -4.32 19.42 -4.53
CA PRO A 51 -3.61 20.32 -5.43
C PRO A 51 -2.61 19.58 -6.34
N TYR A 52 -2.37 18.29 -6.09
CA TYR A 52 -1.49 17.43 -6.87
C TYR A 52 -2.03 16.00 -6.93
N ASN A 53 -1.52 15.22 -7.89
CA ASN A 53 -1.74 13.79 -8.00
C ASN A 53 -0.42 13.03 -7.84
N LEU A 54 -0.51 11.81 -7.34
CA LEU A 54 0.62 10.89 -7.24
C LEU A 54 0.62 9.98 -8.46
N HIS A 55 1.76 9.88 -9.14
CA HIS A 55 1.91 9.00 -10.30
C HIS A 55 2.90 7.89 -9.99
N ASN A 56 2.75 6.73 -10.63
CA ASN A 56 3.89 5.83 -10.76
C ASN A 56 4.89 6.36 -11.81
N TYR A 57 6.07 5.75 -11.88
CA TYR A 57 7.04 6.08 -12.93
C TYR A 57 6.81 5.21 -14.17
N GLY A 58 6.92 5.81 -15.35
CA GLY A 58 6.92 5.06 -16.61
C GLY A 58 8.22 4.30 -16.83
N TYR A 59 8.23 3.43 -17.86
CA TYR A 59 9.44 2.74 -18.31
C TYR A 59 9.80 3.20 -19.74
N PRO A 60 11.08 3.07 -20.16
CA PRO A 60 11.49 3.47 -21.51
C PRO A 60 10.61 2.86 -22.62
N GLY A 61 10.10 3.69 -23.52
CA GLY A 61 9.24 3.25 -24.61
C GLY A 61 7.74 3.10 -24.28
N THR A 62 7.28 3.51 -23.08
CA THR A 62 5.82 3.63 -22.85
C THR A 62 5.23 4.91 -23.43
N PRO A 63 3.98 4.87 -23.93
CA PRO A 63 3.25 6.06 -24.38
C PRO A 63 3.12 7.18 -23.33
N CYS A 64 3.19 6.84 -22.04
CA CYS A 64 2.90 7.78 -20.96
C CYS A 64 4.13 8.36 -20.26
N GLY A 65 5.29 8.23 -20.91
CA GLY A 65 6.51 8.96 -20.54
C GLY A 65 6.87 8.82 -19.06
N SER A 66 7.20 9.92 -18.41
CA SER A 66 7.63 9.94 -17.01
C SER A 66 6.51 9.69 -16.00
N LEU A 67 5.25 9.89 -16.38
CA LEU A 67 4.07 9.84 -15.49
C LEU A 67 3.45 8.44 -15.36
N GLY A 68 4.04 7.43 -16.02
CA GLY A 68 3.60 6.06 -15.88
C GLY A 68 2.13 5.82 -16.26
N THR A 69 1.53 4.81 -15.64
CA THR A 69 0.23 4.24 -16.02
C THR A 69 -0.83 4.39 -14.95
N ILE A 70 -0.46 4.81 -13.73
CA ILE A 70 -1.33 4.85 -12.56
C ILE A 70 -1.27 6.21 -11.90
N ASP A 71 -2.45 6.75 -11.62
CA ASP A 71 -2.67 7.93 -10.79
C ASP A 71 -3.25 7.49 -9.43
N LYS A 72 -2.83 8.16 -8.36
CA LYS A 72 -3.24 7.89 -6.98
C LYS A 72 -3.51 9.18 -6.22
N THR A 73 -4.46 9.05 -5.29
CA THR A 73 -4.75 9.99 -4.22
C THR A 73 -5.04 9.20 -2.94
N ASN A 74 -4.76 9.77 -1.78
CA ASN A 74 -4.98 9.14 -0.48
C ASN A 74 -5.88 10.04 0.37
N MET A 75 -7.19 9.86 0.26
CA MET A 75 -8.17 10.85 0.75
C MET A 75 -9.07 10.26 1.83
N PRO A 76 -9.43 11.02 2.87
CA PRO A 76 -10.54 10.62 3.73
C PRO A 76 -11.85 10.70 2.96
N VAL A 77 -12.72 9.73 3.18
CA VAL A 77 -14.08 9.67 2.62
C VAL A 77 -15.04 9.39 3.76
N ILE A 78 -16.05 10.26 3.89
CA ILE A 78 -17.07 10.17 4.92
C ILE A 78 -18.37 9.68 4.28
N ARG A 79 -18.95 8.59 4.81
CA ARG A 79 -20.31 8.16 4.50
C ARG A 79 -21.04 7.83 5.79
N ASN A 80 -22.25 8.35 5.95
CA ASN A 80 -23.08 8.10 7.13
C ASN A 80 -22.34 8.32 8.46
N GLY A 81 -21.50 9.37 8.53
CA GLY A 81 -20.69 9.71 9.71
C GLY A 81 -19.50 8.78 9.99
N VAL A 82 -19.24 7.78 9.13
CA VAL A 82 -18.05 6.91 9.22
C VAL A 82 -16.99 7.42 8.25
N THR A 83 -15.77 7.61 8.74
CA THR A 83 -14.62 8.00 7.90
C THR A 83 -13.79 6.77 7.54
N ARG A 84 -13.29 6.70 6.31
CA ARG A 84 -12.26 5.76 5.86
C ARG A 84 -11.25 6.49 4.99
N ILE A 85 -10.03 5.99 4.93
CA ILE A 85 -9.04 6.49 3.96
C ILE A 85 -9.12 5.66 2.70
N VAL A 86 -9.23 6.31 1.55
CA VAL A 86 -9.36 5.68 0.24
C VAL A 86 -8.14 6.05 -0.60
N SER A 87 -7.30 5.05 -0.88
CA SER A 87 -6.20 5.16 -1.82
C SER A 87 -6.66 4.76 -3.22
N THR A 88 -6.83 5.72 -4.12
CA THR A 88 -7.25 5.42 -5.49
C THR A 88 -6.14 4.74 -6.29
N THR A 89 -6.52 4.04 -7.35
CA THR A 89 -5.66 3.42 -8.35
C THR A 89 -6.34 3.63 -9.69
N VAL A 90 -6.13 4.80 -10.28
CA VAL A 90 -6.76 5.20 -11.54
C VAL A 90 -5.81 4.90 -12.68
N ARG A 91 -6.27 4.16 -13.70
CA ARG A 91 -5.43 3.87 -14.86
C ARG A 91 -5.49 5.01 -15.85
N ARG A 92 -4.32 5.45 -16.30
CA ARG A 92 -4.24 6.50 -17.32
C ARG A 92 -4.62 5.93 -18.71
N PRO A 93 -5.61 6.52 -19.40
CA PRO A 93 -5.99 6.11 -20.75
C PRO A 93 -4.81 6.22 -21.73
N GLY A 94 -4.74 5.31 -22.72
CA GLY A 94 -3.71 5.34 -23.76
C GLY A 94 -2.30 4.91 -23.30
N CYS A 95 -2.14 4.51 -22.04
CA CYS A 95 -0.84 4.12 -21.47
C CYS A 95 -0.50 2.63 -21.57
N SER A 96 -1.41 1.78 -22.06
CA SER A 96 -1.11 0.38 -22.35
C SER A 96 -0.39 0.26 -23.69
N ALA A 97 0.82 -0.31 -23.66
CA ALA A 97 1.52 -0.66 -24.89
C ALA A 97 0.68 -1.68 -25.67
N ARG A 98 0.29 -1.35 -26.91
CA ARG A 98 -0.20 -2.26 -27.97
C ARG A 98 -0.64 -3.65 -27.45
N THR A 99 -1.82 -3.76 -26.86
CA THR A 99 -2.56 -5.03 -26.89
C THR A 99 -3.52 -4.96 -28.06
N LYS A 100 -3.18 -5.65 -29.16
CA LYS A 100 -4.18 -6.16 -30.09
C LYS A 100 -5.04 -7.17 -29.31
N SER A 101 -6.06 -6.67 -28.63
CA SER A 101 -7.25 -7.41 -28.25
C SER A 101 -8.35 -6.37 -28.26
N ALA A 102 -9.25 -6.53 -29.21
CA ALA A 102 -10.42 -5.70 -29.44
C ALA A 102 -11.53 -5.97 -28.40
N ASP A 103 -11.17 -6.30 -27.15
CA ASP A 103 -12.13 -6.62 -26.08
C ASP A 103 -12.13 -5.61 -24.92
N LEU A 104 -11.38 -4.50 -25.03
CA LEU A 104 -11.37 -3.43 -24.01
C LEU A 104 -12.28 -2.25 -24.36
N ALA A 105 -13.33 -2.48 -25.17
CA ALA A 105 -14.48 -1.59 -25.30
C ALA A 105 -15.46 -1.75 -24.12
N GLY A 106 -14.93 -1.96 -22.92
CA GLY A 106 -15.67 -1.93 -21.66
C GLY A 106 -15.39 -0.60 -20.97
N ASP A 107 -16.46 0.02 -20.48
CA ASP A 107 -16.51 1.30 -19.76
C ASP A 107 -15.19 1.67 -19.04
N ALA A 108 -14.65 2.86 -19.30
CA ALA A 108 -13.35 3.29 -18.80
C ALA A 108 -13.26 3.34 -17.26
N THR A 109 -14.39 3.16 -16.56
CA THR A 109 -14.52 3.02 -15.10
C THR A 109 -14.27 1.59 -14.60
N ALA A 110 -14.43 0.57 -15.45
CA ALA A 110 -14.21 -0.84 -15.11
C ALA A 110 -12.74 -1.20 -14.85
N GLN A 111 -11.82 -0.25 -15.10
CA GLN A 111 -10.38 -0.45 -15.00
C GLN A 111 -9.71 0.23 -13.79
N ASP A 112 -10.44 1.04 -13.05
CA ASP A 112 -9.96 1.75 -11.87
C ASP A 112 -10.17 0.91 -10.60
N GLY A 113 -9.47 1.27 -9.53
CA GLY A 113 -9.60 0.61 -8.24
C GLY A 113 -9.24 1.52 -7.08
N ALA A 114 -9.32 1.00 -5.87
CA ALA A 114 -8.93 1.68 -4.66
C ALA A 114 -8.50 0.69 -3.57
N SER A 115 -7.85 1.15 -2.52
CA SER A 115 -7.69 0.41 -1.27
C SER A 115 -8.34 1.19 -0.15
N ILE A 116 -9.06 0.50 0.72
CA ILE A 116 -9.77 1.11 1.85
C ILE A 116 -8.98 0.80 3.11
N GLN A 117 -8.70 1.83 3.88
CA GLN A 117 -7.84 1.77 5.03
C GLN A 117 -8.50 2.46 6.22
N TRP A 118 -8.03 2.04 7.39
CA TRP A 118 -8.38 2.69 8.63
C TRP A 118 -7.30 2.44 9.69
N ALA A 119 -7.33 3.25 10.73
CA ALA A 119 -6.57 3.01 11.95
C ALA A 119 -7.50 3.07 13.16
N ASP A 120 -7.26 2.18 14.11
CA ASP A 120 -7.83 2.25 15.45
C ASP A 120 -6.72 2.48 16.49
N ASP A 121 -7.06 2.40 17.77
CA ASP A 121 -6.10 2.62 18.87
C ASP A 121 -5.09 1.47 19.07
N GLY A 122 -5.07 0.49 18.17
CA GLY A 122 -4.07 -0.58 18.17
C GLY A 122 -3.24 -0.61 16.89
N TYR A 123 -3.87 -0.48 15.72
CA TYR A 123 -3.20 -0.67 14.44
C TYR A 123 -3.77 0.19 13.31
N GLY A 124 -2.90 0.54 12.36
CA GLY A 124 -3.28 0.88 10.99
C GLY A 124 -3.39 -0.38 10.13
N PHE A 125 -4.41 -0.46 9.27
CA PHE A 125 -4.66 -1.64 8.43
C PHE A 125 -5.39 -1.32 7.12
N ILE A 126 -5.25 -2.22 6.15
CA ILE A 126 -6.03 -2.25 4.90
C ILE A 126 -7.23 -3.18 5.13
N MET A 127 -8.43 -2.66 4.90
CA MET A 127 -9.69 -3.39 5.03
C MET A 127 -10.03 -4.20 3.77
N GLY A 128 -9.57 -3.71 2.62
CA GLY A 128 -9.74 -4.36 1.33
C GLY A 128 -9.17 -3.52 0.20
N SER A 129 -9.11 -4.14 -0.98
CA SER A 129 -8.60 -3.51 -2.20
C SER A 129 -9.41 -3.94 -3.41
N TYR A 130 -9.60 -3.01 -4.34
CA TYR A 130 -10.10 -3.24 -5.68
C TYR A 130 -8.92 -3.35 -6.63
N SER A 131 -8.92 -4.44 -7.37
CA SER A 131 -8.32 -4.47 -8.70
C SER A 131 -9.47 -4.45 -9.71
N PRO A 132 -9.31 -3.89 -10.91
CA PRO A 132 -10.33 -3.87 -11.97
C PRO A 132 -10.93 -5.23 -12.40
N VAL A 133 -10.48 -6.32 -11.78
CA VAL A 133 -10.98 -7.68 -12.00
C VAL A 133 -11.71 -8.28 -10.79
N SER A 134 -11.60 -7.72 -9.58
CA SER A 134 -12.41 -8.14 -8.42
C SER A 134 -12.24 -7.24 -7.19
N LEU A 135 -13.33 -7.03 -6.44
CA LEU A 135 -13.27 -6.62 -5.04
C LEU A 135 -12.61 -7.73 -4.23
N SER A 136 -11.57 -7.38 -3.47
CA SER A 136 -10.95 -8.24 -2.47
C SER A 136 -11.16 -7.63 -1.09
N ALA A 137 -11.92 -8.30 -0.24
CA ALA A 137 -12.16 -7.88 1.14
C ALA A 137 -11.33 -8.73 2.10
N PHE A 138 -10.63 -8.09 3.04
CA PHE A 138 -9.75 -8.75 4.01
C PHE A 138 -10.49 -8.91 5.33
N GLN A 139 -11.15 -10.05 5.51
CA GLN A 139 -11.95 -10.35 6.68
C GLN A 139 -11.04 -10.86 7.80
N SER A 140 -11.26 -10.39 9.02
CA SER A 140 -10.61 -10.90 10.24
C SER A 140 -11.58 -11.73 11.08
N SER A 141 -11.06 -12.33 12.15
CA SER A 141 -11.86 -13.11 13.10
C SER A 141 -12.99 -12.30 13.74
N LEU A 142 -12.91 -10.96 13.75
CA LEU A 142 -13.96 -10.05 14.19
C LEU A 142 -15.27 -10.19 13.41
N CYS A 143 -15.22 -10.79 12.22
CA CYS A 143 -16.41 -11.08 11.43
C CYS A 143 -17.48 -11.84 12.21
N ARG A 144 -17.08 -12.80 13.05
CA ARG A 144 -18.01 -13.65 13.80
C ARG A 144 -18.98 -12.83 14.66
N ASP A 145 -18.45 -11.81 15.33
CA ASP A 145 -19.22 -10.95 16.23
C ASP A 145 -19.77 -9.70 15.51
N ASN A 146 -19.29 -9.42 14.29
CA ASN A 146 -19.61 -8.23 13.52
C ASN A 146 -19.99 -8.55 12.07
N PRO A 147 -20.89 -9.51 11.80
CA PRO A 147 -21.11 -10.02 10.45
C PRO A 147 -21.63 -8.95 9.48
N ARG A 148 -22.32 -7.93 10.00
CA ARG A 148 -22.96 -6.88 9.19
C ARG A 148 -22.27 -5.52 9.25
N SER A 149 -21.23 -5.36 10.06
CA SER A 149 -20.51 -4.09 10.16
C SER A 149 -19.11 -4.18 9.57
N SER A 150 -18.56 -3.02 9.22
CA SER A 150 -17.21 -2.90 8.66
C SER A 150 -16.10 -3.34 9.63
N ARG A 151 -16.41 -3.50 10.93
CA ARG A 151 -15.47 -4.04 11.93
C ARG A 151 -14.97 -5.44 11.58
N ARG A 152 -15.71 -6.20 10.77
CA ARG A 152 -15.28 -7.51 10.25
C ARG A 152 -14.01 -7.49 9.41
N PHE A 153 -13.57 -6.31 8.93
CA PHE A 153 -12.35 -6.15 8.14
C PHE A 153 -11.18 -5.59 8.95
N PHE A 154 -11.40 -5.26 10.22
CA PHE A 154 -10.39 -4.58 11.02
C PHE A 154 -9.23 -5.53 11.30
N ARG A 155 -8.01 -5.01 11.14
CA ARG A 155 -6.74 -5.69 11.48
C ARG A 155 -6.50 -7.02 10.75
N SER A 156 -7.13 -7.25 9.59
CA SER A 156 -6.86 -8.43 8.74
C SER A 156 -5.54 -8.31 7.99
N TRP A 157 -5.28 -7.13 7.41
CA TRP A 157 -4.01 -6.77 6.79
C TRP A 157 -3.43 -5.55 7.50
N VAL A 158 -2.69 -5.80 8.57
CA VAL A 158 -2.04 -4.73 9.36
C VAL A 158 -0.88 -4.12 8.60
N ILE A 159 -0.77 -2.80 8.69
CA ILE A 159 0.34 -1.98 8.21
C ILE A 159 1.38 -1.85 9.33
N ALA A 160 0.99 -1.25 10.45
CA ALA A 160 1.84 -1.02 11.62
C ALA A 160 0.98 -0.75 12.88
N PRO A 161 1.58 -0.78 14.08
CA PRO A 161 0.93 -0.33 15.31
C PRO A 161 0.48 1.13 15.26
N SER A 162 -0.51 1.44 16.08
CA SER A 162 -1.07 2.76 16.31
C SER A 162 -1.20 2.89 17.84
N PRO A 163 -0.35 3.68 18.53
CA PRO A 163 0.59 4.67 18.00
C PRO A 163 1.76 4.06 17.20
N LEU A 164 2.30 4.86 16.27
CA LEU A 164 3.48 4.46 15.50
C LEU A 164 4.72 4.29 16.39
N PRO A 165 5.55 3.27 16.13
CA PRO A 165 6.86 3.15 16.76
C PRO A 165 7.77 4.34 16.42
N VAL A 166 8.76 4.61 17.28
CA VAL A 166 9.77 5.66 17.02
C VAL A 166 10.60 5.37 15.76
N VAL A 167 11.09 6.41 15.10
CA VAL A 167 11.96 6.25 13.92
C VAL A 167 13.20 5.41 14.29
N GLY A 168 13.54 4.47 13.41
CA GLY A 168 14.61 3.48 13.60
C GLY A 168 14.15 2.19 14.26
N SER A 169 12.92 2.13 14.77
CA SER A 169 12.36 0.91 15.38
C SER A 169 11.50 0.11 14.40
N GLY A 170 11.27 -1.16 14.77
CA GLY A 170 10.45 -2.08 14.01
C GLY A 170 9.86 -3.17 14.89
N GLY A 171 9.08 -4.04 14.28
CA GLY A 171 8.43 -5.13 15.00
C GLY A 171 7.77 -6.12 14.06
N VAL A 172 7.17 -7.14 14.66
CA VAL A 172 6.34 -8.13 13.97
C VAL A 172 5.02 -8.34 14.71
N GLY A 173 3.99 -8.75 13.97
CA GLY A 173 2.70 -9.12 14.53
C GLY A 173 2.03 -10.19 13.67
N MET A 174 1.26 -11.05 14.33
CA MET A 174 0.47 -12.09 13.67
C MET A 174 -1.00 -11.70 13.69
N PHE A 175 -1.65 -11.75 12.53
CA PHE A 175 -3.02 -11.30 12.37
C PHE A 175 -3.84 -12.32 11.59
N ASP A 176 -5.08 -12.54 12.04
CA ASP A 176 -6.01 -13.45 11.38
C ASP A 176 -6.65 -12.78 10.18
N GLY A 177 -6.49 -13.40 9.01
CA GLY A 177 -7.01 -12.90 7.76
C GLY A 177 -7.60 -13.98 6.86
N ALA A 178 -8.65 -13.61 6.14
CA ALA A 178 -9.25 -14.38 5.08
C ALA A 178 -9.63 -13.42 3.95
N MET A 179 -9.17 -13.72 2.73
CA MET A 179 -9.48 -12.92 1.56
C MET A 179 -10.78 -13.44 0.94
N ALA A 180 -11.82 -12.61 0.93
CA ALA A 180 -13.02 -12.85 0.15
C ALA A 180 -12.89 -12.15 -1.21
N LYS A 181 -13.27 -12.83 -2.29
CA LYS A 181 -13.34 -12.28 -3.66
C LYS A 181 -14.75 -12.44 -4.21
N GLY A 182 -15.21 -11.50 -5.02
CA GLY A 182 -16.57 -11.52 -5.62
C GLY A 182 -17.30 -10.19 -5.53
N ALA A 183 -18.60 -10.20 -5.81
CA ALA A 183 -19.44 -9.00 -5.73
C ALA A 183 -19.68 -8.58 -4.27
N SER A 184 -19.82 -7.27 -4.01
CA SER A 184 -19.98 -6.76 -2.64
C SER A 184 -21.20 -7.36 -1.91
N ARG A 185 -22.30 -7.61 -2.62
CA ARG A 185 -23.53 -8.17 -2.04
C ARG A 185 -23.31 -9.59 -1.50
N THR A 186 -22.52 -10.42 -2.19
CA THR A 186 -22.25 -11.80 -1.76
C THR A 186 -21.25 -11.88 -0.60
N MET A 187 -20.49 -10.81 -0.35
CA MET A 187 -19.55 -10.73 0.78
C MET A 187 -20.20 -10.38 2.11
N MET A 188 -21.37 -9.73 2.10
CA MET A 188 -22.08 -9.33 3.31
C MET A 188 -22.60 -10.54 4.10
N ASP A 189 -23.02 -11.60 3.43
CA ASP A 189 -23.85 -12.62 4.06
C ASP A 189 -23.08 -13.73 4.77
N ASN A 190 -21.76 -13.89 4.52
CA ASN A 190 -20.99 -15.02 5.03
C ASN A 190 -19.66 -14.62 5.68
N CYS A 191 -19.44 -15.04 6.93
CA CYS A 191 -18.13 -14.97 7.58
C CYS A 191 -17.31 -16.24 7.32
N PRO A 192 -16.00 -16.11 7.05
CA PRO A 192 -15.13 -17.26 6.90
C PRO A 192 -15.13 -18.11 8.17
N THR A 193 -15.25 -19.42 8.00
CA THR A 193 -15.13 -20.37 9.12
C THR A 193 -13.66 -20.58 9.52
N ARG A 194 -12.73 -20.33 8.60
CA ARG A 194 -11.28 -20.48 8.78
C ARG A 194 -10.55 -19.20 8.42
N PHE A 195 -9.61 -18.81 9.27
CA PHE A 195 -8.69 -17.70 9.05
C PHE A 195 -7.26 -18.24 8.95
N ARG A 196 -6.42 -17.56 8.17
CA ARG A 196 -4.99 -17.81 8.12
C ARG A 196 -4.29 -16.78 8.97
N ARG A 197 -3.25 -17.20 9.68
CA ARG A 197 -2.39 -16.29 10.47
C ARG A 197 -1.33 -15.73 9.54
N ALA A 198 -1.49 -14.48 9.16
CA ALA A 198 -0.52 -13.73 8.38
C ALA A 198 0.49 -13.03 9.30
N LEU A 199 1.74 -12.95 8.88
CA LEU A 199 2.76 -12.18 9.57
C LEU A 199 2.86 -10.79 8.90
N THR A 200 2.79 -9.73 9.69
CA THR A 200 3.23 -8.41 9.26
C THR A 200 4.51 -8.06 10.01
N ALA A 201 5.55 -7.64 9.29
CA ALA A 201 6.74 -7.01 9.85
C ALA A 201 6.79 -5.54 9.43
N TRP A 202 7.09 -4.63 10.34
CA TRP A 202 7.12 -3.18 10.05
C TRP A 202 8.38 -2.52 10.58
N THR A 203 8.77 -1.42 9.95
CA THR A 203 9.76 -0.46 10.46
C THR A 203 9.28 0.97 10.20
N VAL A 204 9.79 1.92 10.97
CA VAL A 204 9.65 3.35 10.68
C VAL A 204 11.04 3.92 10.43
N GLN A 205 11.35 4.36 9.23
CA GLN A 205 12.70 4.85 8.90
C GLN A 205 12.71 5.80 7.70
N PRO A 206 13.74 6.65 7.57
CA PRO A 206 13.94 7.44 6.35
C PRO A 206 14.12 6.54 5.13
N PHE A 207 13.51 6.92 4.01
CA PHE A 207 13.63 6.24 2.73
C PHE A 207 13.86 7.26 1.61
N LEU A 208 14.80 6.98 0.71
CA LEU A 208 15.04 7.80 -0.48
C LEU A 208 14.20 7.26 -1.63
N PHE A 209 13.15 8.00 -1.99
CA PHE A 209 12.26 7.65 -3.09
C PHE A 209 12.85 8.04 -4.44
N LYS A 210 12.24 7.55 -5.52
CA LYS A 210 12.69 7.85 -6.89
C LYS A 210 12.49 9.32 -7.28
N SER A 211 11.70 10.07 -6.52
CA SER A 211 11.55 11.52 -6.68
C SER A 211 12.69 12.32 -6.05
N ASP A 212 13.75 11.64 -5.60
CA ASP A 212 14.88 12.18 -4.84
C ASP A 212 14.50 12.78 -3.48
N ARG A 213 13.24 12.62 -3.06
CA ARG A 213 12.79 12.99 -1.71
C ARG A 213 13.18 11.91 -0.71
N ARG A 214 13.81 12.34 0.38
CA ARG A 214 14.07 11.52 1.55
C ARG A 214 12.99 11.76 2.59
N LEU A 215 12.04 10.82 2.71
CA LEU A 215 10.88 10.95 3.59
C LEU A 215 10.91 9.89 4.69
N ILE A 216 10.32 10.17 5.85
CA ILE A 216 10.09 9.13 6.86
C ILE A 216 8.98 8.23 6.36
N ALA A 217 9.25 6.92 6.29
CA ALA A 217 8.30 5.94 5.83
C ALA A 217 8.01 4.89 6.90
N VAL A 218 6.73 4.55 7.08
CA VAL A 218 6.33 3.27 7.65
C VAL A 218 6.45 2.24 6.55
N ILE A 219 7.37 1.30 6.71
CA ILE A 219 7.64 0.23 5.74
C ILE A 219 7.06 -1.06 6.30
N SER A 220 5.99 -1.55 5.68
CA SER A 220 5.24 -2.71 6.14
C SER A 220 5.35 -3.86 5.16
N SER A 221 5.74 -5.03 5.65
CA SER A 221 5.93 -6.27 4.91
C SER A 221 4.90 -7.29 5.36
N HIS A 222 4.02 -7.68 4.44
CA HIS A 222 2.97 -8.64 4.71
C HIS A 222 3.29 -9.99 4.07
N PHE A 223 3.28 -11.04 4.90
CA PHE A 223 3.44 -12.42 4.49
C PHE A 223 2.12 -13.14 4.75
N ALA A 224 1.64 -13.91 3.76
CA ALA A 224 0.37 -14.62 3.86
C ALA A 224 0.35 -15.70 4.97
N GLN A 225 1.51 -16.03 5.55
CA GLN A 225 1.72 -17.03 6.58
C GLN A 225 2.86 -16.60 7.51
N GLY A 226 2.88 -17.13 8.73
CA GLY A 226 4.01 -17.04 9.67
C GLY A 226 4.20 -18.35 10.43
N THR A 227 5.33 -18.49 11.11
CA THR A 227 5.61 -19.64 11.98
C THR A 227 4.68 -19.67 13.20
N PRO A 228 4.49 -20.84 13.86
CA PRO A 228 3.63 -20.96 15.03
C PRO A 228 3.98 -20.00 16.19
N ASP A 229 5.27 -19.70 16.36
CA ASP A 229 5.77 -18.73 17.35
C ASP A 229 5.50 -17.26 16.96
N GLY A 230 5.07 -17.01 15.72
CA GLY A 230 4.71 -15.70 15.21
C GLY A 230 5.89 -14.76 14.97
N LEU A 231 7.12 -15.28 14.89
CA LEU A 231 8.33 -14.45 14.82
C LEU A 231 8.98 -14.40 13.43
N SER A 232 8.57 -15.27 12.50
CA SER A 232 9.17 -15.40 11.17
C SER A 232 8.14 -15.79 10.09
N PRO A 233 8.42 -15.55 8.79
CA PRO A 233 7.46 -15.82 7.71
C PRO A 233 7.27 -17.31 7.39
N GLY A 234 8.08 -18.21 7.99
CA GLY A 234 8.01 -19.65 7.76
C GLY A 234 8.05 -20.02 6.27
N GLN A 235 7.04 -20.78 5.84
CA GLN A 235 6.92 -21.27 4.45
C GLN A 235 6.33 -20.23 3.47
N SER A 236 6.18 -18.97 3.85
CA SER A 236 5.72 -17.96 2.90
C SER A 236 6.71 -17.80 1.75
N MET A 237 6.19 -17.87 0.52
CA MET A 237 6.96 -17.74 -0.73
C MET A 237 6.80 -16.37 -1.40
N GLN A 238 5.84 -15.58 -0.93
CA GLN A 238 5.52 -14.26 -1.45
C GLN A 238 5.34 -13.28 -0.29
N MET A 239 5.72 -12.04 -0.55
CA MET A 239 5.61 -10.94 0.39
C MET A 239 5.18 -9.71 -0.41
N GLU A 240 4.23 -8.97 0.13
CA GLU A 240 3.93 -7.62 -0.36
C GLU A 240 4.48 -6.60 0.62
N ARG A 241 5.13 -5.56 0.11
CA ARG A 241 5.68 -4.48 0.93
C ARG A 241 5.07 -3.16 0.53
N THR A 242 4.64 -2.38 1.52
CA THR A 242 4.05 -1.05 1.35
C THR A 242 4.86 -0.01 2.11
N TYR A 243 4.89 1.20 1.57
CA TYR A 243 5.55 2.35 2.16
C TYR A 243 4.51 3.46 2.30
N TRP A 244 4.43 4.00 3.51
CA TRP A 244 3.47 5.02 3.89
C TRP A 244 4.25 6.23 4.37
N THR A 245 3.91 7.42 3.89
CA THR A 245 4.55 8.67 4.32
C THR A 245 3.47 9.64 4.74
N SER A 246 3.77 10.50 5.71
CA SER A 246 2.86 11.59 6.12
C SER A 246 2.55 12.57 4.99
N GLU A 247 3.41 12.64 3.98
CA GLU A 247 3.25 13.57 2.86
C GLU A 247 2.24 13.05 1.84
N PHE A 248 2.26 11.75 1.57
CA PHE A 248 1.59 11.18 0.39
C PHE A 248 0.65 10.03 0.72
N GLY A 249 0.56 9.52 1.95
CA GLY A 249 -0.12 8.25 2.23
C GLY A 249 0.65 7.07 1.62
N ILE A 250 -0.03 6.12 0.96
CA ILE A 250 0.66 5.02 0.26
C ILE A 250 1.54 5.58 -0.87
N SER A 251 2.85 5.49 -0.65
CA SER A 251 3.86 6.11 -1.50
C SER A 251 4.56 5.10 -2.40
N ARG A 252 4.53 3.81 -2.03
CA ARG A 252 5.13 2.72 -2.81
C ARG A 252 4.53 1.38 -2.42
N TRP A 253 4.36 0.50 -3.41
CA TRP A 253 3.99 -0.90 -3.23
C TRP A 253 4.95 -1.81 -4.00
N GLU A 254 5.31 -2.93 -3.40
CA GLU A 254 6.26 -3.90 -3.96
C GLU A 254 5.71 -5.31 -3.79
N LYS A 255 6.01 -6.16 -4.77
CA LYS A 255 5.91 -7.60 -4.64
C LYS A 255 7.29 -8.23 -4.61
N TRP A 256 7.51 -9.08 -3.62
CA TRP A 256 8.71 -9.86 -3.43
C TRP A 256 8.38 -11.34 -3.47
N THR A 257 9.32 -12.12 -3.98
CA THR A 257 9.14 -13.56 -4.21
C THR A 257 10.43 -14.27 -3.85
N ARG A 258 10.32 -15.41 -3.14
CA ARG A 258 11.49 -16.25 -2.88
C ARG A 258 12.07 -16.77 -4.19
N GLU A 259 13.39 -16.86 -4.24
CA GLU A 259 14.14 -17.42 -5.37
C GLU A 259 13.63 -18.81 -5.77
N ASP A 260 13.32 -19.66 -4.80
CA ASP A 260 12.89 -21.04 -4.98
C ASP A 260 11.38 -21.21 -5.26
N TYR A 261 10.66 -20.11 -5.49
CA TYR A 261 9.24 -20.17 -5.81
C TYR A 261 8.99 -20.62 -7.26
N ALA A 262 8.44 -21.82 -7.42
CA ALA A 262 7.96 -22.32 -8.71
C ALA A 262 6.67 -21.58 -9.14
N ARG A 263 6.80 -20.67 -10.12
CA ARG A 263 5.65 -19.92 -10.66
C ARG A 263 4.79 -20.80 -11.58
N LYS A 264 3.47 -20.67 -11.48
CA LYS A 264 2.51 -21.39 -12.33
C LYS A 264 2.58 -21.01 -13.81
N ASP A 265 3.03 -19.79 -14.12
CA ASP A 265 3.20 -19.29 -15.48
C ASP A 265 4.52 -19.72 -16.13
N GLY A 266 5.31 -20.58 -15.46
CA GLY A 266 6.59 -21.09 -15.94
C GLY A 266 7.70 -20.04 -16.03
N LYS A 267 7.41 -18.78 -15.68
CA LYS A 267 8.40 -17.70 -15.71
C LYS A 267 9.32 -17.84 -14.51
N ASP A 268 10.60 -17.68 -14.75
CA ASP A 268 11.60 -17.64 -13.71
C ASP A 268 11.49 -16.31 -12.89
N VAL A 269 11.66 -16.44 -11.57
CA VAL A 269 11.61 -15.32 -10.62
C VAL A 269 12.76 -14.35 -10.90
N ALA A 270 13.97 -14.86 -11.14
CA ALA A 270 15.13 -14.02 -11.39
C ALA A 270 14.97 -13.23 -12.69
N THR A 271 14.49 -13.85 -13.76
CA THR A 271 14.17 -13.18 -15.02
C THR A 271 13.17 -12.04 -14.82
N THR A 272 12.12 -12.25 -14.02
CA THR A 272 11.14 -11.20 -13.70
C THR A 272 11.78 -10.04 -12.93
N ALA A 273 12.65 -10.34 -11.96
CA ALA A 273 13.34 -9.33 -11.16
C ALA A 273 14.34 -8.50 -11.99
N ARG A 274 15.07 -9.12 -12.92
CA ARG A 274 15.96 -8.41 -13.85
C ARG A 274 15.20 -7.44 -14.75
N LEU A 275 14.08 -7.89 -15.30
CA LEU A 275 13.20 -7.04 -16.11
C LEU A 275 12.66 -5.84 -15.31
N LEU A 276 12.44 -5.99 -14.00
CA LEU A 276 12.02 -4.88 -13.14
C LEU A 276 13.10 -3.81 -13.01
N VAL A 277 14.35 -4.20 -12.77
CA VAL A 277 15.49 -3.26 -12.71
C VAL A 277 15.69 -2.55 -14.04
N GLN A 278 15.66 -3.29 -15.15
CA GLN A 278 15.78 -2.72 -16.50
C GLN A 278 14.69 -1.69 -16.84
N ARG A 279 13.47 -1.88 -16.31
CA ARG A 279 12.37 -0.91 -16.48
C ARG A 279 12.61 0.39 -15.73
N GLY A 280 13.47 0.40 -14.70
CA GLY A 280 13.88 1.60 -13.98
C GLY A 280 12.76 2.31 -13.21
N ARG A 281 11.61 1.65 -13.00
CA ARG A 281 10.39 2.27 -12.42
C ARG A 281 10.45 2.53 -10.93
N CYS A 282 11.38 1.91 -10.22
CA CYS A 282 11.42 1.93 -8.77
C CYS A 282 12.76 2.39 -8.23
N SER A 283 12.71 3.16 -7.14
CA SER A 283 13.91 3.47 -6.35
C SER A 283 14.54 2.18 -5.82
N ALA A 284 15.85 2.17 -5.67
CA ALA A 284 16.55 1.03 -5.10
C ALA A 284 16.02 0.75 -3.68
N PRO A 285 15.82 -0.52 -3.28
CA PRO A 285 15.46 -0.85 -1.92
C PRO A 285 16.55 -0.38 -0.94
N ASN A 286 16.15 0.08 0.25
CA ASN A 286 17.12 0.36 1.32
C ASN A 286 17.87 -0.94 1.68
N ILE A 287 19.20 -0.93 1.58
CA ILE A 287 20.08 -2.08 1.81
C ILE A 287 20.46 -2.29 3.29
N THR A 288 20.03 -1.39 4.18
CA THR A 288 20.36 -1.45 5.61
C THR A 288 19.80 -2.74 6.23
N SER A 289 20.63 -3.41 7.05
CA SER A 289 20.20 -4.57 7.82
C SER A 289 19.21 -4.15 8.91
N VAL A 290 18.12 -4.87 9.03
CA VAL A 290 17.05 -4.60 9.99
C VAL A 290 16.71 -5.88 10.74
N THR A 291 16.68 -5.81 12.07
CA THR A 291 16.16 -6.89 12.91
C THR A 291 14.76 -6.53 13.38
N TYR A 292 13.74 -7.25 12.91
CA TYR A 292 12.34 -7.00 13.30
C TYR A 292 11.97 -7.75 14.58
N SER A 293 12.58 -8.91 14.82
CA SER A 293 12.34 -9.75 15.99
C SER A 293 13.53 -10.70 16.21
N THR A 294 13.48 -11.50 17.28
CA THR A 294 14.46 -12.59 17.47
C THR A 294 14.36 -13.69 16.41
N GLY A 295 13.25 -13.78 15.65
CA GLY A 295 13.03 -14.76 14.58
C GLY A 295 13.08 -14.19 13.16
N LEU A 296 13.30 -12.88 12.99
CA LEU A 296 13.32 -12.26 11.67
C LEU A 296 14.32 -11.11 11.59
N ARG A 297 15.35 -11.31 10.78
CA ARG A 297 16.30 -10.29 10.34
C ARG A 297 16.30 -10.20 8.82
N GLU A 298 16.37 -9.00 8.30
CA GLU A 298 16.50 -8.69 6.89
C GLU A 298 17.83 -8.00 6.61
N SER A 299 18.43 -8.30 5.47
CA SER A 299 19.62 -7.60 4.99
C SER A 299 19.54 -7.42 3.47
N GLY A 300 20.19 -6.37 2.95
CA GLY A 300 20.45 -6.28 1.51
C GLY A 300 21.42 -7.37 1.05
N ALA A 301 21.31 -7.78 -0.20
CA ALA A 301 22.34 -8.54 -0.87
C ALA A 301 22.80 -7.77 -2.12
N PRO A 302 24.12 -7.66 -2.36
CA PRO A 302 24.62 -7.05 -3.59
C PRO A 302 24.21 -7.92 -4.78
N ASP A 303 23.61 -7.27 -5.77
CA ASP A 303 23.23 -7.85 -7.06
C ASP A 303 23.07 -6.68 -8.03
N SER A 304 23.84 -6.65 -9.12
CA SER A 304 23.80 -5.55 -10.10
C SER A 304 22.54 -5.58 -10.93
N ASP A 305 21.91 -6.76 -11.06
CA ASP A 305 20.89 -7.01 -12.06
C ASP A 305 19.51 -7.17 -11.43
N SER A 306 19.41 -7.21 -10.11
CA SER A 306 18.15 -7.43 -9.40
C SER A 306 18.12 -6.78 -8.03
N TYR A 307 16.92 -6.39 -7.60
CA TYR A 307 16.69 -5.96 -6.23
C TYR A 307 16.52 -7.17 -5.33
N VAL A 308 17.47 -7.37 -4.44
CA VAL A 308 17.56 -8.57 -3.60
C VAL A 308 17.60 -8.23 -2.12
N ARG A 309 16.83 -9.00 -1.36
CA ARG A 309 16.87 -9.03 0.10
C ARG A 309 17.08 -10.45 0.58
N ILE A 310 17.68 -10.55 1.75
CA ILE A 310 17.89 -11.80 2.46
C ILE A 310 17.08 -11.74 3.75
N LEU A 311 16.12 -12.63 3.90
CA LEU A 311 15.44 -12.86 5.17
C LEU A 311 16.12 -14.03 5.87
N THR A 312 16.52 -13.81 7.12
CA THR A 312 17.17 -14.80 7.99
C THR A 312 16.33 -14.97 9.24
N ASN A 313 16.11 -16.21 9.67
CA ASN A 313 15.66 -16.52 11.02
C ASN A 313 16.90 -16.73 11.90
N PRO A 314 17.26 -15.79 12.80
CA PRO A 314 18.47 -15.90 13.59
C PRO A 314 18.49 -17.09 14.56
N LYS A 315 17.31 -17.62 14.96
CA LYS A 315 17.21 -18.76 15.87
C LYS A 315 17.54 -20.09 15.18
N THR A 316 17.10 -20.26 13.93
CA THR A 316 17.26 -21.53 13.20
C THR A 316 18.41 -21.49 12.19
N GLY A 317 18.90 -20.29 11.85
CA GLY A 317 19.87 -20.09 10.77
C GLY A 317 19.26 -20.17 9.36
N GLU A 318 17.95 -20.45 9.25
CA GLU A 318 17.25 -20.51 7.97
C GLU A 318 17.35 -19.16 7.25
N ARG A 319 17.68 -19.20 5.95
CA ARG A 319 17.96 -18.03 5.14
C ARG A 319 17.38 -18.19 3.75
N HIS A 320 16.62 -17.19 3.31
CA HIS A 320 15.99 -17.17 1.99
C HIS A 320 16.39 -15.92 1.21
N ARG A 321 16.68 -16.09 -0.08
CA ARG A 321 16.84 -14.98 -1.03
C ARG A 321 15.47 -14.58 -1.58
N TRP A 322 15.17 -13.29 -1.51
CA TRP A 322 13.94 -12.70 -1.98
C TRP A 322 14.25 -11.68 -3.06
N LEU A 323 13.57 -11.81 -4.19
CA LEU A 323 13.72 -10.92 -5.34
C LEU A 323 12.46 -10.08 -5.52
N MET A 324 12.63 -8.78 -5.77
CA MET A 324 11.51 -7.91 -6.10
C MET A 324 11.05 -8.21 -7.52
N THR A 325 9.79 -8.63 -7.67
CA THR A 325 9.22 -9.06 -8.96
C THR A 325 8.20 -8.08 -9.51
N LEU A 326 7.72 -7.15 -8.69
CA LEU A 326 6.90 -6.02 -9.13
C LEU A 326 7.11 -4.86 -8.18
N CYS A 327 7.02 -3.63 -8.70
CA CYS A 327 7.02 -2.46 -7.87
C CYS A 327 6.35 -1.29 -8.58
N GLU A 328 5.63 -0.52 -7.78
CA GLU A 328 4.98 0.72 -8.15
C GLU A 328 5.38 1.78 -7.12
N ASP A 329 6.23 2.72 -7.53
CA ASP A 329 6.69 3.85 -6.72
C ASP A 329 5.85 5.08 -7.10
N TYR A 330 4.98 5.51 -6.19
CA TYR A 330 4.01 6.59 -6.41
C TYR A 330 4.51 7.97 -5.98
N SER A 331 5.79 8.09 -5.62
CA SER A 331 6.39 9.34 -5.15
C SER A 331 6.52 10.43 -6.22
N ASN A 332 6.12 10.15 -7.47
CA ASN A 332 6.10 11.12 -8.57
C ASN A 332 4.88 12.05 -8.43
N ALA A 333 4.93 12.93 -7.44
CA ALA A 333 3.89 13.93 -7.22
C ALA A 333 3.95 15.04 -8.29
N ARG A 334 2.79 15.41 -8.84
CA ARG A 334 2.65 16.47 -9.85
C ARG A 334 1.51 17.39 -9.51
N ILE A 335 1.77 18.70 -9.53
CA ILE A 335 0.72 19.72 -9.42
C ILE A 335 -0.35 19.41 -10.45
N ASP A 336 -1.59 19.42 -9.98
CA ASP A 336 -2.70 19.06 -10.82
C ASP A 336 -2.99 20.16 -11.84
N THR A 337 -3.32 19.74 -13.06
CA THR A 337 -3.70 20.63 -14.15
C THR A 337 -5.18 20.41 -14.48
N PRO A 338 -5.92 21.42 -14.96
CA PRO A 338 -7.35 21.30 -15.27
C PRO A 338 -7.74 20.11 -16.18
N ASP A 339 -6.82 19.64 -17.01
CA ASP A 339 -7.04 18.54 -17.96
C ASP A 339 -6.93 17.13 -17.34
N ASN A 340 -6.54 17.03 -16.06
CA ASN A 340 -6.38 15.72 -15.42
C ASN A 340 -7.75 15.15 -15.02
N ARG A 341 -8.10 14.00 -15.62
CA ARG A 341 -9.26 13.22 -15.20
C ARG A 341 -9.10 12.81 -13.74
N ARG A 342 -10.00 13.29 -12.88
CA ARG A 342 -10.10 12.84 -11.49
C ARG A 342 -11.28 11.90 -11.34
N VAL A 343 -11.01 10.73 -10.76
CA VAL A 343 -12.08 9.87 -10.26
C VAL A 343 -12.26 10.18 -8.78
N PRO A 344 -13.45 10.65 -8.35
CA PRO A 344 -13.70 10.90 -6.94
C PRO A 344 -13.43 9.62 -6.12
N PRO A 345 -12.63 9.67 -5.04
CA PRO A 345 -12.37 8.49 -4.21
C PRO A 345 -13.67 7.86 -3.69
N SER A 346 -14.69 8.68 -3.44
CA SER A 346 -16.04 8.25 -3.06
C SER A 346 -16.77 7.44 -4.14
N ALA A 347 -16.35 7.46 -5.42
CA ALA A 347 -16.96 6.66 -6.48
C ALA A 347 -16.36 5.25 -6.61
N LEU A 348 -15.17 5.01 -6.03
CA LEU A 348 -14.40 3.77 -6.23
C LEU A 348 -14.56 2.74 -5.11
N ALA A 349 -15.25 3.08 -4.03
CA ALA A 349 -15.37 2.24 -2.85
C ALA A 349 -16.82 1.80 -2.58
N SER A 350 -16.98 0.55 -2.13
CA SER A 350 -18.23 -0.10 -1.77
C SER A 350 -18.68 0.35 -0.39
N ASP A 351 -19.99 0.53 -0.22
CA ASP A 351 -20.62 0.87 1.06
C ASP A 351 -20.35 -0.13 2.18
N LEU A 352 -19.94 -1.36 1.84
CA LEU A 352 -19.51 -2.41 2.76
C LEU A 352 -18.55 -1.91 3.86
N TYR A 353 -17.63 -1.01 3.51
CA TYR A 353 -16.60 -0.53 4.42
C TYR A 353 -17.06 0.60 5.36
N TRP A 354 -18.28 1.11 5.16
CA TRP A 354 -18.92 2.14 5.99
C TRP A 354 -20.09 1.61 6.81
N ALA A 355 -20.46 0.32 6.66
CA ALA A 355 -21.48 -0.31 7.48
C ALA A 355 -21.11 -0.24 8.98
N GLN A 356 -22.09 0.17 9.81
CA GLN A 356 -21.96 0.28 11.27
C GLN A 356 -22.46 -0.96 11.98
#